data_AF-A0A7W1GXG1-F1
#
_entry.id   AF-A0A7W1GXG1-F1
#
_cell.length_a   1.000
_cell.length_b   1.000
_cell.length_c   1.000
_cell.angle_alpha   90.00
_cell.angle_beta   90.00
_cell.angle_gamma   90.00
#
_symmetry.space_group_name_H-M   'P 1'
#
loop_
_entity.id
_entity.type
_entity.pdbx_description
1 polymer ?
#
loop_
_entity_poly.entity_id
_entity_poly.type
_entity_poly.pdbx_seq_one_letter_code
_entity_poly.pdbx_strand_id
1 'polypeptide(L)'
;MRFISKLAGPTCGLIAIVGTAAAQTFASDDYFVETVATNLSQPTTMAFVGPDTFLICEKETGRVKRVVNGVIEGIALDLAVSPTGERGLLGICLHPNFATNGFVYVYYSRAPNDGGSWVDNRIDRFRYQDGILSFNAGIASFPVDPNQANGPIHNGGIILIGPDDKLYAITGDLNRGRFSNPRIEQNSGTEFASGVGGIHRFNLDGTIPPDNPFFTHPDPKIRTMWAYGVRNSFGMTVDPLTGRIWFTENGPNNYDEVNVVPGPGMNSGWLKIIGPDSRDAEYSENGFDPYDEDDLTELPNSYYRDPEFSWLSTIGPTSILFLT
;
A
#
# COMPACT_ATOMS: atom_id res chain seq x y z
N MET A 1 -13.22 -6.79 17.88
CA MET A 1 -12.81 -5.85 16.82
C MET A 1 -13.72 -6.05 15.62
N ARG A 2 -14.14 -4.97 14.96
CA ARG A 2 -15.20 -4.98 13.95
C ARG A 2 -14.58 -5.11 12.55
N PHE A 3 -14.88 -6.20 11.83
CA PHE A 3 -14.47 -6.41 10.44
C PHE A 3 -15.68 -6.22 9.52
N ILE A 4 -15.56 -5.42 8.46
CA ILE A 4 -16.63 -5.27 7.46
C ILE A 4 -16.44 -6.35 6.40
N SER A 5 -17.38 -7.30 6.34
CA SER A 5 -17.52 -8.22 5.21
C SER A 5 -18.56 -7.71 4.20
N LYS A 6 -18.23 -7.87 2.91
CA LYS A 6 -19.03 -7.47 1.74
C LYS A 6 -20.36 -8.24 1.66
N LEU A 7 -21.49 -7.53 1.64
CA LEU A 7 -22.78 -8.09 1.19
C LEU A 7 -23.50 -7.05 0.31
N ALA A 8 -23.80 -7.42 -0.94
CA ALA A 8 -24.58 -6.63 -1.89
C ALA A 8 -26.00 -7.21 -2.00
N GLY A 9 -27.02 -6.36 -1.85
CA GLY A 9 -28.43 -6.71 -2.01
C GLY A 9 -28.92 -6.61 -3.47
N PRO A 10 -30.06 -7.24 -3.82
CA PRO A 10 -30.41 -7.52 -5.22
C PRO A 10 -31.39 -6.50 -5.82
N THR A 11 -31.24 -6.20 -7.11
CA THR A 11 -32.38 -5.90 -8.00
C THR A 11 -32.09 -6.30 -9.45
N CYS A 12 -32.93 -7.25 -9.92
CA CYS A 12 -33.45 -7.50 -11.28
C CYS A 12 -32.50 -7.70 -12.49
N GLY A 13 -32.39 -8.96 -12.93
CA GLY A 13 -32.71 -9.30 -14.33
C GLY A 13 -31.57 -9.51 -15.34
N LEU A 14 -30.57 -10.34 -15.04
CA LEU A 14 -29.79 -11.09 -16.04
C LEU A 14 -29.22 -12.34 -15.36
N ILE A 15 -29.19 -13.50 -16.02
CA ILE A 15 -28.56 -14.71 -15.48
C ILE A 15 -27.05 -14.47 -15.44
N ALA A 16 -26.56 -13.90 -14.35
CA ALA A 16 -25.18 -13.97 -13.93
C ALA A 16 -25.05 -15.20 -13.03
N ILE A 17 -24.04 -16.03 -13.27
CA ILE A 17 -23.55 -16.96 -12.26
C ILE A 17 -23.00 -16.07 -11.15
N VAL A 18 -23.85 -15.73 -10.18
CA VAL A 18 -23.43 -15.07 -8.95
C VAL A 18 -22.67 -16.13 -8.19
N GLY A 19 -21.34 -16.12 -8.34
CA GLY A 19 -20.47 -16.74 -7.35
C GLY A 19 -20.85 -16.13 -6.02
N THR A 20 -21.48 -16.90 -5.14
CA THR A 20 -21.57 -16.54 -3.73
C THR A 20 -20.13 -16.34 -3.29
N ALA A 21 -19.75 -15.10 -3.00
CA ALA A 21 -18.53 -14.83 -2.28
C ALA A 21 -18.71 -15.54 -0.94
N ALA A 22 -18.13 -16.73 -0.81
CA ALA A 22 -18.01 -17.39 0.47
C ALA A 22 -17.17 -16.44 1.31
N ALA A 23 -17.77 -15.86 2.36
CA ALA A 23 -16.99 -15.22 3.39
C ALA A 23 -15.93 -16.24 3.84
N GLN A 24 -14.67 -15.84 3.85
CA GLN A 24 -13.59 -16.68 4.33
C GLN A 24 -13.96 -17.12 5.75
N THR A 25 -14.01 -18.42 5.99
CA THR A 25 -14.35 -18.97 7.30
C THR A 25 -13.23 -18.57 8.26
N PHE A 26 -13.46 -17.55 9.08
CA PHE A 26 -12.59 -17.25 10.21
C PHE A 26 -12.97 -18.22 11.34
N ALA A 27 -12.35 -19.40 11.35
CA ALA A 27 -12.54 -20.38 12.40
C ALA A 27 -11.63 -20.01 13.58
N SER A 28 -12.10 -19.09 14.42
CA SER A 28 -11.49 -18.81 15.71
C SER A 28 -12.58 -18.77 16.76
N ASP A 29 -12.41 -19.50 17.85
CA ASP A 29 -13.33 -19.45 18.99
C ASP A 29 -13.27 -18.07 19.69
N ASP A 30 -12.17 -17.34 19.52
CA ASP A 30 -11.94 -16.02 20.13
C ASP A 30 -12.48 -14.82 19.32
N TYR A 31 -12.88 -15.01 18.06
CA TYR A 31 -13.33 -13.91 17.21
C TYR A 31 -14.55 -14.29 16.38
N PHE A 32 -15.47 -13.35 16.21
CA PHE A 32 -16.59 -13.46 15.30
C PHE A 32 -16.56 -12.32 14.28
N VAL A 33 -17.17 -12.55 13.13
CA VAL A 33 -17.31 -11.56 12.06
C VAL A 33 -18.73 -10.99 12.13
N GLU A 34 -18.85 -9.66 12.15
CA GLU A 34 -20.14 -8.97 12.12
C GLU A 34 -20.18 -7.91 11.02
N THR A 35 -21.28 -7.85 10.28
CA THR A 35 -21.49 -6.79 9.29
C THR A 35 -21.75 -5.46 10.00
N VAL A 36 -20.85 -4.49 9.84
CA VAL A 36 -20.99 -3.15 10.47
C VAL A 36 -21.63 -2.13 9.54
N ALA A 37 -21.31 -2.17 8.25
CA ALA A 37 -21.84 -1.26 7.25
C ALA A 37 -21.97 -1.98 5.90
N THR A 38 -22.97 -1.61 5.11
CA THR A 38 -23.23 -2.14 3.76
C THR A 38 -23.33 -0.99 2.76
N ASN A 39 -23.52 -1.30 1.47
CA ASN A 39 -23.69 -0.32 0.39
C ASN A 39 -22.46 0.59 0.16
N LEU A 40 -21.26 0.05 0.39
CA LEU A 40 -19.99 0.67 0.05
C LEU A 40 -19.53 0.23 -1.36
N SER A 41 -18.94 1.14 -2.12
CA SER A 41 -18.38 0.87 -3.44
C SER A 41 -16.87 0.60 -3.35
N GLN A 42 -16.45 -0.66 -3.57
CA GLN A 42 -15.05 -1.11 -3.50
C GLN A 42 -14.28 -0.47 -2.32
N PRO A 43 -14.70 -0.72 -1.05
CA PRO A 43 -14.01 -0.16 0.09
C PRO A 43 -12.56 -0.65 0.18
N THR A 44 -11.65 0.24 0.53
CA THR A 44 -10.22 -0.07 0.74
C THR A 44 -9.85 0.05 2.21
N THR A 45 -9.18 1.14 2.60
CA THR A 45 -8.73 1.37 3.97
C THR A 45 -9.72 2.22 4.77
N MET A 46 -9.64 2.11 6.10
CA MET A 46 -10.46 2.87 7.02
C MET A 46 -9.66 3.38 8.22
N ALA A 47 -10.14 4.45 8.85
CA ALA A 47 -9.56 5.03 10.04
C ALA A 47 -10.64 5.45 11.04
N PHE A 48 -10.51 5.01 12.29
CA PHE A 48 -11.44 5.35 13.38
C PHE A 48 -11.17 6.77 13.90
N VAL A 49 -12.14 7.67 13.72
CA VAL A 49 -12.09 9.04 14.24
C VAL A 49 -12.87 9.19 15.56
N GLY A 50 -13.42 8.08 16.06
CA GLY A 50 -14.07 7.93 17.35
C GLY A 50 -14.45 6.46 17.60
N PRO A 51 -14.99 6.10 18.77
CA PRO A 51 -15.28 4.71 19.14
C PRO A 51 -16.20 3.98 18.14
N ASP A 52 -17.26 4.66 17.70
CA ASP A 52 -18.23 4.13 16.73
C ASP A 52 -18.27 4.98 15.45
N THR A 53 -17.22 5.75 15.18
CA THR A 53 -17.13 6.59 13.98
C THR A 53 -15.84 6.33 13.24
N PHE A 54 -15.95 5.98 11.96
CA PHE A 54 -14.80 5.79 11.09
C PHE A 54 -15.01 6.43 9.73
N LEU A 55 -13.89 6.72 9.10
CA LEU A 55 -13.77 7.14 7.72
C LEU A 55 -13.36 5.93 6.88
N ILE A 56 -13.99 5.70 5.74
CA ILE A 56 -13.66 4.58 4.86
C ILE A 56 -13.55 5.05 3.41
N CYS A 57 -12.45 4.65 2.75
CA CYS A 57 -12.17 4.98 1.37
C CYS A 57 -12.96 4.08 0.41
N GLU A 58 -13.54 4.67 -0.65
CA GLU A 58 -14.11 3.96 -1.79
C GLU A 58 -13.20 4.14 -3.01
N LYS A 59 -12.60 3.05 -3.48
CA LYS A 59 -11.53 3.08 -4.49
C LYS A 59 -11.92 3.81 -5.76
N GLU A 60 -13.05 3.42 -6.34
CA GLU A 60 -13.44 3.89 -7.68
C GLU A 60 -14.11 5.25 -7.68
N THR A 61 -14.82 5.59 -6.61
CA THR A 61 -15.57 6.85 -6.52
C THR A 61 -14.70 8.01 -6.06
N GLY A 62 -13.51 7.75 -5.53
CA GLY A 62 -12.66 8.80 -4.96
C GLY A 62 -13.19 9.37 -3.64
N ARG A 63 -14.20 8.72 -3.04
CA ARG A 63 -14.90 9.24 -1.86
C ARG A 63 -14.42 8.61 -0.57
N VAL A 64 -14.25 9.45 0.46
CA VAL A 64 -14.18 8.99 1.85
C VAL A 64 -15.57 9.09 2.44
N LYS A 65 -16.16 7.96 2.84
CA LYS A 65 -17.44 7.89 3.55
C LYS A 65 -17.21 8.04 5.05
N ARG A 66 -18.08 8.79 5.71
CA ARG A 66 -18.16 8.82 7.18
C ARG A 66 -19.26 7.87 7.64
N VAL A 67 -18.89 6.93 8.50
CA VAL A 67 -19.81 5.95 9.08
C VAL A 67 -19.90 6.17 10.59
N VAL A 68 -21.12 6.23 11.11
CA VAL A 68 -21.42 6.41 12.54
C VAL A 68 -22.37 5.31 12.97
N ASN A 69 -22.02 4.54 14.00
CA ASN A 69 -22.85 3.45 14.51
C ASN A 69 -23.32 2.48 13.39
N GLY A 70 -22.45 2.22 12.40
CA GLY A 70 -22.75 1.38 11.24
C GLY A 70 -23.56 2.03 10.11
N VAL A 71 -23.97 3.29 10.27
CA VAL A 71 -24.73 4.04 9.26
C VAL A 71 -23.82 4.99 8.48
N ILE A 72 -23.89 4.95 7.15
CA ILE A 72 -23.20 5.93 6.29
C ILE A 72 -23.94 7.28 6.43
N GLU A 73 -23.36 8.24 7.16
CA GLU A 73 -23.97 9.55 7.40
C GLU A 73 -23.62 10.58 6.31
N GLY A 74 -22.52 10.39 5.57
CA GLY A 74 -22.14 11.36 4.55
C GLY A 74 -20.83 11.06 3.81
N ILE A 75 -20.45 12.00 2.95
CA ILE A 75 -19.18 12.02 2.22
C ILE A 75 -18.28 13.04 2.92
N ALA A 76 -17.18 12.57 3.50
CA ALA A 76 -16.20 13.42 4.17
C ALA A 76 -15.23 14.07 3.17
N LEU A 77 -14.96 13.40 2.05
CA LEU A 77 -14.05 13.85 1.00
C LEU A 77 -14.49 13.27 -0.34
N ASP A 78 -14.31 14.03 -1.42
CA ASP A 78 -14.51 13.58 -2.80
C ASP A 78 -13.31 14.07 -3.64
N LEU A 79 -12.51 13.14 -4.18
CA LEU A 79 -11.29 13.42 -4.93
C LEU A 79 -11.38 12.85 -6.33
N ALA A 80 -10.93 13.61 -7.32
CA ALA A 80 -10.75 13.13 -8.68
C ALA A 80 -9.69 12.02 -8.75
N VAL A 81 -10.13 10.79 -9.01
CA VAL A 81 -9.25 9.61 -9.12
C VAL A 81 -9.23 9.00 -10.52
N SER A 82 -8.11 8.36 -10.86
CA SER A 82 -8.04 7.41 -11.99
C SER A 82 -8.23 6.00 -11.43
N PRO A 83 -9.38 5.32 -11.61
CA PRO A 83 -9.68 4.09 -10.88
C PRO A 83 -9.30 2.79 -11.61
N THR A 84 -8.63 2.89 -12.77
CA THR A 84 -8.27 1.72 -13.59
C THR A 84 -7.34 0.76 -12.87
N GLY A 85 -7.63 -0.55 -12.96
CA GLY A 85 -6.83 -1.59 -12.32
C GLY A 85 -6.90 -1.47 -10.80
N GLU A 86 -5.74 -1.34 -10.17
CA GLU A 86 -5.61 -1.18 -8.72
C GLU A 86 -5.52 0.29 -8.29
N ARG A 87 -5.54 1.23 -9.22
CA ARG A 87 -5.56 2.66 -8.91
C ARG A 87 -6.88 3.09 -8.28
N GLY A 88 -6.85 4.22 -7.58
CA GLY A 88 -8.04 4.85 -6.99
C GLY A 88 -7.72 5.54 -5.68
N LEU A 89 -8.70 5.60 -4.77
CA LEU A 89 -8.52 6.03 -3.39
C LEU A 89 -8.14 4.84 -2.51
N LEU A 90 -6.91 4.80 -1.99
CA LEU A 90 -6.30 3.58 -1.46
C LEU A 90 -6.01 3.64 0.03
N GLY A 91 -5.30 4.66 0.51
CA GLY A 91 -4.81 4.74 1.88
C GLY A 91 -5.42 5.89 2.67
N ILE A 92 -5.69 5.66 3.96
CA ILE A 92 -6.04 6.71 4.92
C ILE A 92 -5.40 6.42 6.28
N CYS A 93 -4.78 7.41 6.91
CA CYS A 93 -4.30 7.30 8.29
C CYS A 93 -4.44 8.63 9.04
N LEU A 94 -4.59 8.56 10.36
CA LEU A 94 -4.72 9.74 11.22
C LEU A 94 -3.35 10.16 11.75
N HIS A 95 -3.15 11.45 11.91
CA HIS A 95 -2.01 11.99 12.66
C HIS A 95 -2.05 11.50 14.13
N PRO A 96 -0.92 11.22 14.81
CA PRO A 96 -0.91 10.78 16.21
C PRO A 96 -1.67 11.73 17.15
N ASN A 97 -1.45 13.05 16.97
CA ASN A 97 -2.20 14.12 17.64
C ASN A 97 -3.54 14.50 16.99
N PHE A 98 -4.23 13.57 16.31
CA PHE A 98 -5.49 13.82 15.60
C PHE A 98 -6.55 14.51 16.46
N ALA A 99 -6.68 14.11 17.73
CA ALA A 99 -7.65 14.70 18.66
C ALA A 99 -7.47 16.22 18.86
N THR A 100 -6.27 16.75 18.59
CA THR A 100 -5.96 18.18 18.73
C THR A 100 -5.89 18.89 17.38
N ASN A 101 -5.26 18.29 16.36
CA ASN A 101 -5.00 18.97 15.09
C ASN A 101 -5.97 18.58 13.96
N GLY A 102 -6.69 17.46 14.09
CA GLY A 102 -7.59 16.92 13.09
C GLY A 102 -6.91 16.48 11.78
N PHE A 103 -5.59 16.24 11.77
CA PHE A 103 -4.90 15.91 10.53
C PHE A 103 -5.09 14.46 10.10
N VAL A 104 -5.39 14.28 8.82
CA VAL A 104 -5.60 12.99 8.15
C VAL A 104 -4.79 12.96 6.87
N TYR A 105 -4.10 11.86 6.61
CA TYR A 105 -3.33 11.64 5.39
C TYR A 105 -4.12 10.70 4.48
N VAL A 106 -4.10 10.96 3.18
CA VAL A 106 -4.82 10.17 2.18
C VAL A 106 -3.88 9.86 1.01
N TYR A 107 -3.75 8.58 0.65
CA TYR A 107 -3.03 8.09 -0.52
C TYR A 107 -4.02 7.79 -1.64
N TYR A 108 -3.81 8.36 -2.83
CA TYR A 108 -4.68 8.14 -3.98
C TYR A 108 -3.99 8.34 -5.32
N SER A 109 -4.56 7.73 -6.36
CA SER A 109 -4.16 7.86 -7.75
C SER A 109 -4.88 9.05 -8.39
N ARG A 110 -4.22 10.22 -8.44
CA ARG A 110 -4.84 11.47 -8.88
C ARG A 110 -5.11 11.49 -10.38
N ALA A 111 -6.25 12.09 -10.73
CA ALA A 111 -6.59 12.49 -12.08
C ALA A 111 -7.09 13.95 -12.12
N PRO A 112 -7.13 14.61 -13.29
CA PRO A 112 -7.73 15.95 -13.44
C PRO A 112 -9.25 15.98 -13.21
N ASN A 113 -9.91 14.84 -13.44
CA ASN A 113 -11.34 14.60 -13.25
C ASN A 113 -11.55 13.11 -12.96
N ASP A 114 -12.70 12.74 -12.38
CA ASP A 114 -13.04 11.34 -12.13
C ASP A 114 -12.97 10.49 -13.40
N GLY A 115 -12.33 9.33 -13.29
CA GLY A 115 -12.09 8.44 -14.43
C GLY A 115 -11.07 8.97 -15.44
N GLY A 116 -10.44 10.12 -15.17
CA GLY A 116 -9.47 10.74 -16.05
C GLY A 116 -8.13 10.00 -16.11
N SER A 117 -7.23 10.51 -16.95
CA SER A 117 -5.87 10.01 -17.07
C SER A 117 -5.10 10.16 -15.76
N TRP A 118 -4.38 9.11 -15.38
CA TRP A 118 -3.53 9.09 -14.20
C TRP A 118 -2.37 10.08 -14.33
N VAL A 119 -2.12 10.85 -13.26
CA VAL A 119 -1.04 11.84 -13.17
C VAL A 119 0.07 11.37 -12.24
N ASP A 120 -0.30 10.96 -11.04
CA ASP A 120 0.59 10.45 -10.00
C ASP A 120 -0.20 9.63 -8.97
N ASN A 121 0.48 8.75 -8.26
CA ASN A 121 0.03 8.37 -6.93
C ASN A 121 0.54 9.43 -5.97
N ARG A 122 -0.29 9.90 -5.05
CA ARG A 122 0.10 10.99 -4.15
C ARG A 122 -0.46 10.80 -2.76
N ILE A 123 0.21 11.45 -1.82
CA ILE A 123 -0.23 11.58 -0.44
C ILE A 123 -0.50 13.05 -0.18
N ASP A 124 -1.71 13.34 0.26
CA ASP A 124 -2.12 14.65 0.72
C ASP A 124 -2.56 14.58 2.18
N ARG A 125 -2.31 15.67 2.90
CA ARG A 125 -2.84 15.91 4.24
C ARG A 125 -4.09 16.78 4.15
N PHE A 126 -5.10 16.39 4.91
CA PHE A 126 -6.36 17.07 5.07
C PHE A 126 -6.57 17.42 6.55
N ARG A 127 -7.42 18.40 6.82
CA ARG A 127 -7.92 18.70 8.16
C ARG A 127 -9.37 18.24 8.26
N TYR A 128 -9.64 17.39 9.23
CA TYR A 128 -10.97 16.90 9.60
C TYR A 128 -11.65 17.88 10.55
N GLN A 129 -12.82 18.34 10.17
CA GLN A 129 -13.68 19.19 10.99
C GLN A 129 -15.14 18.94 10.63
N ASP A 130 -15.97 18.69 11.64
CA ASP A 130 -17.43 18.53 11.49
C ASP A 130 -17.86 17.52 10.42
N GLY A 131 -17.13 16.40 10.32
CA GLY A 131 -17.41 15.33 9.37
C GLY A 131 -16.82 15.52 7.97
N ILE A 132 -16.12 16.63 7.72
CA ILE A 132 -15.55 16.99 6.42
C ILE A 132 -14.02 17.05 6.48
N LEU A 133 -13.36 16.59 5.41
CA LEU A 133 -11.93 16.69 5.19
C LEU A 133 -11.64 17.83 4.20
N SER A 134 -10.93 18.85 4.66
CA SER A 134 -10.49 19.97 3.81
C SER A 134 -9.01 19.87 3.49
N PHE A 135 -8.61 20.10 2.24
CA PHE A 135 -7.20 20.05 1.84
C PHE A 135 -6.33 20.95 2.71
N ASN A 136 -5.17 20.46 3.14
CA ASN A 136 -4.24 21.21 3.97
C ASN A 136 -2.84 21.31 3.34
N ALA A 137 -2.26 20.20 2.87
CA ALA A 137 -0.92 20.19 2.29
C ALA A 137 -0.71 18.98 1.38
N GLY A 138 0.13 19.12 0.35
CA GLY A 138 0.69 17.98 -0.37
C GLY A 138 1.90 17.42 0.38
N ILE A 139 2.00 16.09 0.48
CA ILE A 139 3.01 15.41 1.31
C ILE A 139 4.01 14.64 0.46
N ALA A 140 3.52 13.82 -0.48
CA ALA A 140 4.38 13.04 -1.37
C ALA A 140 3.71 12.84 -2.74
N SER A 141 4.52 12.66 -3.78
CA SER A 141 4.07 12.37 -5.14
C SER A 141 4.98 11.33 -5.77
N PHE A 142 4.36 10.36 -6.45
CA PHE A 142 4.97 9.29 -7.22
C PHE A 142 4.48 9.44 -8.67
N PRO A 143 5.09 10.35 -9.45
CA PRO A 143 4.56 10.81 -10.73
C PRO A 143 4.80 9.82 -11.85
N VAL A 144 4.07 9.96 -12.95
CA VAL A 144 4.37 9.32 -14.24
C VAL A 144 5.86 9.45 -14.58
N ASP A 145 6.49 8.34 -14.96
CA ASP A 145 7.79 8.37 -15.62
C ASP A 145 7.56 8.30 -17.15
N PRO A 146 7.91 9.35 -17.91
CA PRO A 146 7.69 9.39 -19.36
C PRO A 146 8.59 8.42 -20.14
N ASN A 147 9.62 7.86 -19.51
CA ASN A 147 10.57 6.97 -20.16
C ASN A 147 10.18 5.49 -20.05
N GLN A 148 8.99 5.18 -19.54
CA GLN A 148 8.52 3.81 -19.39
C GLN A 148 7.00 3.65 -19.34
N ALA A 149 6.55 2.40 -19.42
CA ALA A 149 5.18 2.06 -19.13
C ALA A 149 4.87 2.32 -17.65
N ASN A 150 3.68 2.85 -17.39
CA ASN A 150 3.17 3.11 -16.04
C ASN A 150 1.89 2.29 -15.89
N GLY A 151 2.02 1.04 -15.44
CA GLY A 151 0.93 0.10 -15.32
C GLY A 151 -0.14 0.56 -14.32
N PRO A 152 -1.42 0.19 -14.53
CA PRO A 152 -2.50 0.49 -13.60
C PRO A 152 -2.55 -0.47 -12.40
N ILE A 153 -1.56 -1.34 -12.24
CA ILE A 153 -1.46 -2.33 -11.17
C ILE A 153 -0.15 -2.14 -10.40
N HIS A 154 -0.04 -2.80 -9.26
CA HIS A 154 1.03 -2.73 -8.28
C HIS A 154 1.14 -1.35 -7.62
N ASN A 155 -0.01 -0.77 -7.25
CA ASN A 155 -0.07 0.61 -6.73
C ASN A 155 0.27 0.74 -5.25
N GLY A 156 0.23 -0.37 -4.52
CA GLY A 156 0.22 -0.41 -3.08
C GLY A 156 -0.77 0.58 -2.47
N GLY A 157 -0.26 1.56 -1.74
CA GLY A 157 -1.08 2.67 -1.25
C GLY A 157 -1.52 2.55 0.20
N ILE A 158 -0.97 1.61 0.96
CA ILE A 158 -1.06 1.66 2.42
C ILE A 158 -0.11 2.73 2.95
N ILE A 159 -0.63 3.52 3.88
CA ILE A 159 0.12 4.52 4.62
C ILE A 159 -0.14 4.35 6.11
N LEU A 160 0.88 4.59 6.92
CA LEU A 160 0.77 4.59 8.38
C LEU A 160 1.75 5.60 8.98
N ILE A 161 1.55 5.94 10.25
CA ILE A 161 2.51 6.72 11.01
C ILE A 161 3.20 5.80 11.99
N GLY A 162 4.52 5.70 11.86
CA GLY A 162 5.35 4.84 12.69
C GLY A 162 5.55 5.40 14.10
N PRO A 163 6.15 4.62 15.01
CA PRO A 163 6.40 5.02 16.39
C PRO A 163 7.43 6.15 16.52
N ASP A 164 8.11 6.51 15.43
CA ASP A 164 9.10 7.57 15.30
C ASP A 164 8.52 8.90 14.77
N ASP A 165 7.19 9.03 14.74
CA ASP A 165 6.45 10.17 14.20
C ASP A 165 6.82 10.47 12.74
N LYS A 166 6.92 9.41 11.92
CA LYS A 166 7.14 9.51 10.48
C LYS A 166 6.04 8.83 9.71
N LEU A 167 5.74 9.38 8.54
CA LEU A 167 4.81 8.79 7.59
C LEU A 167 5.54 7.75 6.77
N TYR A 168 5.03 6.52 6.79
CA TYR A 168 5.48 5.44 5.92
C TYR A 168 4.44 5.20 4.83
N ALA A 169 4.90 5.00 3.61
CA ALA A 169 4.05 4.73 2.45
C ALA A 169 4.65 3.59 1.63
N ILE A 170 3.87 2.54 1.37
CA ILE A 170 4.31 1.45 0.51
C ILE A 170 3.79 1.65 -0.91
N THR A 171 4.69 1.53 -1.88
CA THR A 171 4.37 1.50 -3.30
C THR A 171 4.85 0.18 -3.88
N GLY A 172 4.06 -0.42 -4.77
CA GLY A 172 4.57 -1.47 -5.64
C GLY A 172 5.35 -0.88 -6.80
N ASP A 173 5.81 -1.75 -7.70
CA ASP A 173 6.65 -1.36 -8.84
C ASP A 173 5.89 -0.60 -9.94
N LEU A 174 4.55 -0.50 -9.86
CA LEU A 174 3.69 0.07 -10.91
C LEU A 174 3.85 -0.58 -12.29
N ASN A 175 4.30 -1.83 -12.35
CA ASN A 175 4.77 -2.49 -13.57
C ASN A 175 5.82 -1.66 -14.33
N ARG A 176 6.56 -0.82 -13.60
CA ARG A 176 7.74 -0.09 -14.06
C ARG A 176 8.96 -0.93 -13.85
N GLY A 177 9.93 -0.70 -14.71
CA GLY A 177 11.16 -1.44 -14.67
C GLY A 177 10.92 -2.90 -15.02
N ARG A 178 11.79 -3.43 -15.86
CA ARG A 178 12.04 -4.86 -16.07
C ARG A 178 13.47 -4.92 -16.59
N PHE A 179 13.97 -6.09 -16.97
CA PHE A 179 15.29 -6.18 -17.59
C PHE A 179 15.44 -5.34 -18.88
N SER A 180 14.35 -5.02 -19.58
CA SER A 180 14.38 -4.14 -20.77
C SER A 180 14.49 -2.65 -20.46
N ASN A 181 14.24 -2.24 -19.22
CA ASN A 181 14.36 -0.85 -18.76
C ASN A 181 14.75 -0.87 -17.28
N PRO A 182 16.02 -1.22 -16.98
CA PRO A 182 16.43 -1.66 -15.65
C PRO A 182 16.36 -0.55 -14.61
N ARG A 183 16.04 -0.93 -13.38
CA ARG A 183 15.86 -0.02 -12.25
C ARG A 183 16.46 -0.59 -10.97
N ILE A 184 16.90 0.31 -10.10
CA ILE A 184 17.54 -0.03 -8.83
C ILE A 184 16.56 -0.78 -7.92
N GLU A 185 15.34 -0.27 -7.77
CA GLU A 185 14.33 -0.83 -6.86
C GLU A 185 13.79 -2.19 -7.30
N GLN A 186 14.04 -2.57 -8.56
CA GLN A 186 13.65 -3.85 -9.16
C GLN A 186 14.87 -4.77 -9.32
N ASN A 187 16.01 -4.50 -8.67
CA ASN A 187 17.21 -5.34 -8.73
C ASN A 187 17.70 -5.67 -10.16
N SER A 188 17.41 -4.79 -11.13
CA SER A 188 17.66 -5.06 -12.56
C SER A 188 18.72 -4.15 -13.18
N GLY A 189 19.14 -3.09 -12.48
CA GLY A 189 20.31 -2.29 -12.84
C GLY A 189 20.62 -1.21 -11.82
N THR A 190 21.70 -0.45 -12.06
CA THR A 190 22.32 0.44 -11.05
C THR A 190 22.23 1.93 -11.40
N GLU A 191 21.74 2.27 -12.59
CA GLU A 191 21.84 3.64 -13.12
C GLU A 191 20.60 4.51 -12.84
N PHE A 192 19.41 3.91 -12.86
CA PHE A 192 18.14 4.64 -12.82
C PHE A 192 17.25 4.14 -11.68
N ALA A 193 16.61 5.08 -10.99
CA ALA A 193 15.58 4.83 -10.00
C ALA A 193 14.18 5.05 -10.60
N SER A 194 13.24 4.17 -10.29
CA SER A 194 11.83 4.30 -10.68
C SER A 194 11.06 5.24 -9.74
N GLY A 195 11.57 5.42 -8.51
CA GLY A 195 10.93 6.16 -7.43
C GLY A 195 9.68 5.51 -6.86
N VAL A 196 9.48 4.22 -7.12
CA VAL A 196 8.44 3.36 -6.56
C VAL A 196 9.03 1.95 -6.32
N GLY A 197 8.23 0.99 -5.88
CA GLY A 197 8.69 -0.37 -5.60
C GLY A 197 9.42 -0.47 -4.26
N GLY A 198 8.86 0.16 -3.23
CA GLY A 198 9.46 0.20 -1.91
C GLY A 198 8.58 0.83 -0.83
N ILE A 199 9.11 0.84 0.38
CA ILE A 199 8.56 1.57 1.51
C ILE A 199 9.28 2.90 1.60
N HIS A 200 8.55 4.00 1.50
CA HIS A 200 9.06 5.36 1.60
C HIS A 200 8.77 5.94 2.99
N ARG A 201 9.70 6.74 3.53
CA ARG A 201 9.59 7.38 4.84
C ARG A 201 9.77 8.89 4.73
N PHE A 202 8.79 9.63 5.25
CA PHE A 202 8.72 11.09 5.23
C PHE A 202 8.49 11.65 6.63
N ASN A 203 8.96 12.88 6.88
CA ASN A 203 8.42 13.69 7.95
C ASN A 203 6.93 13.98 7.71
N LEU A 204 6.19 14.30 8.77
CA LEU A 204 4.74 14.55 8.71
C LEU A 204 4.35 15.79 7.88
N ASP A 205 5.34 16.60 7.47
CA ASP A 205 5.22 17.74 6.56
C ASP A 205 5.66 17.44 5.12
N GLY A 206 6.10 16.21 4.82
CA GLY A 206 6.55 15.77 3.50
C GLY A 206 8.06 15.92 3.25
N THR A 207 8.82 16.53 4.17
CA THR A 207 10.28 16.60 4.04
C THR A 207 10.94 15.23 4.24
N ILE A 208 12.11 15.01 3.64
CA ILE A 208 12.86 13.76 3.77
C ILE A 208 13.61 13.77 5.11
N PRO A 209 13.41 12.78 5.99
CA PRO A 209 14.15 12.69 7.24
C PRO A 209 15.66 12.49 6.99
N PRO A 210 16.54 13.20 7.73
CA PRO A 210 17.99 13.12 7.56
C PRO A 210 18.59 11.78 7.99
N ASP A 211 17.83 10.98 8.74
CA ASP A 211 18.15 9.64 9.22
C ASP A 211 17.64 8.53 8.29
N ASN A 212 17.10 8.85 7.10
CA ASN A 212 16.83 7.83 6.09
C ASN A 212 18.14 7.17 5.60
N PRO A 213 18.14 5.86 5.29
CA PRO A 213 19.36 5.10 4.95
C PRO A 213 20.14 5.65 3.77
N PHE A 214 19.42 6.26 2.82
CA PHE A 214 19.97 6.74 1.55
C PHE A 214 19.92 8.26 1.43
N PHE A 215 19.87 8.99 2.55
CA PHE A 215 19.67 10.45 2.57
C PHE A 215 20.71 11.21 1.71
N THR A 216 21.94 10.71 1.60
CA THR A 216 23.02 11.33 0.83
C THR A 216 23.07 10.92 -0.65
N HIS A 217 22.20 10.01 -1.10
CA HIS A 217 22.20 9.53 -2.48
C HIS A 217 21.92 10.66 -3.47
N PRO A 218 22.59 10.77 -4.64
CA PRO A 218 22.37 11.89 -5.56
C PRO A 218 20.93 12.00 -6.06
N ASP A 219 20.27 10.87 -6.36
CA ASP A 219 18.86 10.84 -6.79
C ASP A 219 17.90 11.03 -5.60
N PRO A 220 17.06 12.09 -5.58
CA PRO A 220 16.12 12.34 -4.49
C PRO A 220 15.04 11.27 -4.35
N LYS A 221 14.73 10.50 -5.41
CA LYS A 221 13.74 9.41 -5.33
C LYS A 221 14.21 8.32 -4.36
N ILE A 222 15.49 7.96 -4.43
CA ILE A 222 16.10 6.96 -3.55
C ILE A 222 16.18 7.45 -2.09
N ARG A 223 16.42 8.75 -1.86
CA ARG A 223 16.51 9.32 -0.50
C ARG A 223 15.25 9.12 0.33
N THR A 224 14.09 8.93 -0.31
CA THR A 224 12.82 8.68 0.37
C THR A 224 12.67 7.25 0.87
N MET A 225 13.44 6.29 0.35
CA MET A 225 13.26 4.87 0.64
C MET A 225 13.78 4.52 2.04
N TRP A 226 12.92 3.80 2.75
CA TRP A 226 13.24 3.06 3.96
C TRP A 226 13.56 1.59 3.65
N ALA A 227 12.86 1.02 2.66
CA ALA A 227 13.11 -0.29 2.07
C ALA A 227 12.76 -0.23 0.57
N TYR A 228 13.32 -1.13 -0.23
CA TYR A 228 13.05 -1.25 -1.67
C TYR A 228 13.01 -2.73 -2.08
N GLY A 229 12.81 -3.02 -3.37
CA GLY A 229 12.66 -4.41 -3.83
C GLY A 229 11.23 -4.93 -3.67
N VAL A 230 10.22 -4.05 -3.68
CA VAL A 230 8.81 -4.42 -3.48
C VAL A 230 8.06 -4.44 -4.82
N ARG A 231 7.41 -5.56 -5.12
CA ARG A 231 6.56 -5.79 -6.29
C ARG A 231 5.17 -5.22 -6.10
N ASN A 232 4.35 -5.85 -5.26
CA ASN A 232 2.92 -5.56 -5.14
C ASN A 232 2.43 -5.81 -3.72
N SER A 233 2.34 -4.76 -2.91
CA SER A 233 2.00 -4.86 -1.50
C SER A 233 0.72 -4.11 -1.16
N PHE A 234 -0.24 -4.78 -0.53
CA PHE A 234 -1.52 -4.18 -0.10
C PHE A 234 -1.66 -4.07 1.42
N GLY A 235 -0.73 -4.60 2.20
CA GLY A 235 -0.80 -4.62 3.66
C GLY A 235 0.49 -4.11 4.27
N MET A 236 0.40 -3.19 5.23
CA MET A 236 1.54 -2.74 6.04
C MET A 236 1.05 -2.36 7.43
N THR A 237 1.78 -2.77 8.47
CA THR A 237 1.46 -2.46 9.87
C THR A 237 2.74 -2.32 10.70
N VAL A 238 2.60 -1.84 11.93
CA VAL A 238 3.68 -1.77 12.91
C VAL A 238 3.42 -2.78 14.00
N ASP A 239 4.42 -3.60 14.30
CA ASP A 239 4.39 -4.46 15.48
C ASP A 239 4.46 -3.58 16.75
N PRO A 240 3.42 -3.59 17.61
CA PRO A 240 3.36 -2.73 18.79
C PRO A 240 4.40 -3.08 19.85
N LEU A 241 4.97 -4.29 19.84
CA LEU A 241 5.99 -4.71 20.80
C LEU A 241 7.40 -4.30 20.38
N THR A 242 7.71 -4.43 19.08
CA THR A 242 9.07 -4.18 18.57
C THR A 242 9.23 -2.86 17.83
N GLY A 243 8.13 -2.22 17.43
CA GLY A 243 8.13 -1.04 16.57
C GLY A 243 8.53 -1.32 15.11
N ARG A 244 8.70 -2.59 14.73
CA ARG A 244 9.11 -3.00 13.38
C ARG A 244 7.95 -2.92 12.41
N ILE A 245 8.25 -2.58 11.15
CA ILE A 245 7.25 -2.59 10.07
C ILE A 245 7.13 -4.00 9.53
N TRP A 246 5.89 -4.45 9.40
CA TRP A 246 5.53 -5.69 8.70
C TRP A 246 4.69 -5.34 7.49
N PHE A 247 4.85 -6.08 6.39
CA PHE A 247 4.04 -5.88 5.20
C PHE A 247 3.76 -7.20 4.48
N THR A 248 2.70 -7.22 3.69
CA THR A 248 2.36 -8.36 2.83
C THR A 248 2.82 -8.07 1.41
N GLU A 249 3.24 -9.06 0.66
CA GLU A 249 3.59 -8.89 -0.75
C GLU A 249 2.97 -9.99 -1.59
N ASN A 250 2.49 -9.63 -2.78
CA ASN A 250 1.92 -10.57 -3.72
C ASN A 250 2.95 -10.88 -4.80
N GLY A 251 3.33 -12.14 -4.88
CA GLY A 251 4.21 -12.64 -5.91
C GLY A 251 3.54 -12.68 -7.28
N PRO A 252 4.28 -13.08 -8.33
CA PRO A 252 3.75 -13.17 -9.68
C PRO A 252 2.72 -14.31 -9.79
N ASN A 253 3.19 -15.55 -9.87
CA ASN A 253 2.34 -16.74 -9.94
C ASN A 253 2.61 -17.69 -8.76
N ASN A 254 3.57 -17.34 -7.91
CA ASN A 254 4.08 -18.08 -6.77
C ASN A 254 4.65 -17.09 -5.75
N TYR A 255 4.84 -17.57 -4.52
CA TYR A 255 5.53 -16.85 -3.45
C TYR A 255 4.88 -15.52 -3.09
N ASP A 256 3.65 -15.57 -2.61
CA ASP A 256 3.16 -14.46 -1.77
C ASP A 256 3.91 -14.46 -0.44
N GLU A 257 4.03 -13.29 0.20
CA GLU A 257 4.92 -13.11 1.34
C GLU A 257 4.27 -12.32 2.48
N VAL A 258 4.78 -12.57 3.69
CA VAL A 258 4.76 -11.64 4.81
C VAL A 258 6.20 -11.34 5.17
N ASN A 259 6.53 -10.06 5.11
CA ASN A 259 7.87 -9.53 5.30
C ASN A 259 7.92 -8.66 6.56
N VAL A 260 9.13 -8.54 7.13
CA VAL A 260 9.39 -7.62 8.23
C VAL A 260 10.66 -6.81 7.95
N VAL A 261 10.54 -5.49 8.10
CA VAL A 261 11.64 -4.54 7.99
C VAL A 261 12.22 -4.31 9.40
N PRO A 262 13.34 -4.96 9.76
CA PRO A 262 13.91 -4.86 11.11
C PRO A 262 14.64 -3.53 11.34
N GLY A 263 15.06 -2.88 10.25
CA GLY A 263 15.82 -1.64 10.24
C GLY A 263 15.88 -1.01 8.85
N PRO A 264 16.44 0.19 8.74
CA PRO A 264 16.53 0.93 7.47
C PRO A 264 17.38 0.19 6.43
N GLY A 265 16.99 0.28 5.17
CA GLY A 265 17.78 -0.16 4.02
C GLY A 265 17.45 -1.56 3.51
N MET A 266 16.39 -2.20 4.00
CA MET A 266 16.02 -3.54 3.54
C MET A 266 15.76 -3.57 2.02
N ASN A 267 16.37 -4.53 1.33
CA ASN A 267 16.06 -4.93 -0.04
C ASN A 267 15.21 -6.21 0.01
N SER A 268 14.00 -6.17 -0.54
CA SER A 268 13.06 -7.30 -0.55
C SER A 268 13.21 -8.21 -1.79
N GLY A 269 14.18 -7.93 -2.67
CA GLY A 269 14.64 -8.87 -3.71
C GLY A 269 13.96 -8.77 -5.08
N TRP A 270 12.74 -8.21 -5.18
CA TRP A 270 12.07 -8.03 -6.49
C TRP A 270 12.95 -7.22 -7.46
N LEU A 271 13.11 -7.53 -8.75
CA LEU A 271 12.51 -8.53 -9.63
C LEU A 271 13.28 -9.85 -9.69
N LYS A 272 14.44 -9.97 -9.03
CA LYS A 272 15.27 -11.17 -9.17
C LYS A 272 14.76 -12.29 -8.27
N ILE A 273 14.38 -11.95 -7.05
CA ILE A 273 13.91 -12.89 -6.02
C ILE A 273 12.49 -12.53 -5.60
N ILE A 274 11.66 -13.55 -5.42
CA ILE A 274 10.39 -13.52 -4.68
C ILE A 274 10.25 -14.90 -4.02
N GLY A 275 9.85 -14.94 -2.77
CA GLY A 275 9.96 -16.10 -1.90
C GLY A 275 11.33 -16.21 -1.21
N PRO A 276 11.53 -17.29 -0.44
CA PRO A 276 12.79 -17.52 0.24
C PRO A 276 13.92 -17.79 -0.77
N ASP A 277 15.06 -17.13 -0.62
CA ASP A 277 16.25 -17.24 -1.47
C ASP A 277 16.68 -18.71 -1.67
N SER A 278 16.66 -19.49 -0.59
CA SER A 278 16.95 -20.93 -0.57
C SER A 278 16.11 -21.84 -1.50
N ARG A 279 15.14 -21.28 -2.24
CA ARG A 279 14.23 -22.02 -3.13
C ARG A 279 14.53 -21.83 -4.62
N ASP A 280 15.56 -21.07 -4.98
CA ASP A 280 15.90 -20.69 -6.37
C ASP A 280 14.68 -20.09 -7.08
N ALA A 281 14.55 -18.76 -7.05
CA ALA A 281 13.30 -18.08 -7.38
C ALA A 281 12.99 -18.10 -8.88
N GLU A 282 12.67 -19.24 -9.49
CA GLU A 282 12.37 -19.35 -10.92
C GLU A 282 10.89 -18.99 -11.23
N TYR A 283 10.66 -17.93 -12.00
CA TYR A 283 9.32 -17.55 -12.44
C TYR A 283 9.34 -16.75 -13.76
N SER A 284 8.18 -16.62 -14.40
CA SER A 284 8.10 -16.04 -15.74
C SER A 284 8.61 -14.60 -15.84
N GLU A 285 8.47 -13.81 -14.77
CA GLU A 285 8.84 -12.40 -14.78
C GLU A 285 10.35 -12.17 -14.63
N ASN A 286 11.07 -13.08 -13.96
CA ASN A 286 12.53 -13.02 -13.86
C ASN A 286 13.27 -13.79 -14.97
N GLY A 287 12.54 -14.39 -15.92
CA GLY A 287 13.12 -15.15 -17.02
C GLY A 287 13.32 -16.64 -16.74
N PHE A 288 12.85 -17.14 -15.59
CA PHE A 288 13.19 -18.47 -15.07
C PHE A 288 14.70 -18.65 -14.82
N ASP A 289 15.38 -17.55 -14.51
CA ASP A 289 16.77 -17.59 -14.07
C ASP A 289 16.82 -17.85 -12.55
N PRO A 290 17.74 -18.69 -12.05
CA PRO A 290 17.87 -19.02 -10.64
C PRO A 290 18.69 -17.97 -9.90
N TYR A 291 18.19 -16.72 -9.86
CA TYR A 291 18.86 -15.64 -9.12
C TYR A 291 18.87 -15.93 -7.61
N ASP A 292 19.95 -15.52 -6.96
CA ASP A 292 20.13 -15.56 -5.51
C ASP A 292 20.49 -14.18 -4.94
N GLU A 293 20.69 -14.09 -3.62
CA GLU A 293 21.00 -12.84 -2.94
C GLU A 293 22.26 -12.12 -3.49
N ASP A 294 23.23 -12.86 -4.03
CA ASP A 294 24.47 -12.29 -4.58
C ASP A 294 24.23 -11.58 -5.93
N ASP A 295 23.12 -11.88 -6.60
CA ASP A 295 22.71 -11.21 -7.83
C ASP A 295 22.00 -9.87 -7.60
N LEU A 296 21.62 -9.53 -6.37
CA LEU A 296 20.82 -8.34 -6.09
C LEU A 296 21.58 -7.03 -6.29
N THR A 297 20.85 -5.97 -6.61
CA THR A 297 21.41 -4.62 -6.68
C THR A 297 21.35 -3.97 -5.31
N GLU A 298 22.46 -4.03 -4.58
CA GLU A 298 22.58 -3.42 -3.25
C GLU A 298 23.00 -1.94 -3.33
N LEU A 299 22.22 -1.08 -2.65
CA LEU A 299 22.60 0.29 -2.38
C LEU A 299 23.59 0.36 -1.19
N PRO A 300 24.43 1.40 -1.08
CA PRO A 300 25.17 1.61 0.15
C PRO A 300 24.21 1.72 1.35
N ASN A 301 24.48 0.96 2.41
CA ASN A 301 23.63 0.80 3.61
C ASN A 301 22.35 -0.03 3.43
N SER A 302 22.25 -0.86 2.38
CA SER A 302 21.19 -1.85 2.25
C SER A 302 21.62 -3.26 2.64
N TYR A 303 20.63 -4.14 2.78
CA TYR A 303 20.81 -5.57 2.99
C TYR A 303 19.57 -6.32 2.50
N TYR A 304 19.77 -7.50 1.93
CA TYR A 304 18.69 -8.44 1.62
C TYR A 304 18.11 -9.08 2.88
N ARG A 305 16.83 -9.45 2.83
CA ARG A 305 16.21 -10.30 3.84
C ARG A 305 15.12 -11.17 3.23
N ASP A 306 15.16 -12.45 3.57
CA ASP A 306 14.09 -13.42 3.32
C ASP A 306 12.73 -13.01 3.94
N PRO A 307 11.60 -13.45 3.34
CA PRO A 307 10.29 -13.33 3.95
C PRO A 307 10.16 -14.17 5.22
N GLU A 308 9.40 -13.68 6.20
CA GLU A 308 9.08 -14.43 7.43
C GLU A 308 8.12 -15.58 7.15
N PHE A 309 7.19 -15.35 6.22
CA PHE A 309 6.27 -16.36 5.72
C PHE A 309 6.16 -16.23 4.21
N SER A 310 6.10 -17.37 3.52
CA SER A 310 5.85 -17.39 2.09
C SER A 310 4.92 -18.53 1.70
N TRP A 311 4.07 -18.28 0.70
CA TRP A 311 3.17 -19.27 0.11
C TRP A 311 3.60 -19.57 -1.31
N LEU A 312 3.98 -20.82 -1.58
CA LEU A 312 4.34 -21.26 -2.93
C LEU A 312 3.20 -21.03 -3.93
N SER A 313 1.96 -21.26 -3.54
CA SER A 313 0.77 -20.92 -4.34
C SER A 313 0.19 -19.59 -3.87
N THR A 314 -0.15 -18.72 -4.81
CA THR A 314 -0.69 -17.40 -4.48
C THR A 314 -2.03 -17.51 -3.76
N ILE A 315 -2.16 -16.75 -2.68
CA ILE A 315 -3.35 -16.59 -1.85
C ILE A 315 -3.84 -15.13 -1.80
N GLY A 316 -3.02 -14.18 -2.25
CA GLY A 316 -3.30 -12.76 -2.33
C GLY A 316 -3.51 -12.09 -0.96
N PRO A 317 -2.51 -12.08 -0.05
CA PRO A 317 -2.64 -11.39 1.23
C PRO A 317 -2.81 -9.89 1.01
N THR A 318 -3.98 -9.35 1.40
CA THR A 318 -4.37 -7.95 1.15
C THR A 318 -4.22 -7.03 2.36
N SER A 319 -3.95 -7.56 3.56
CA SER A 319 -3.75 -6.76 4.77
C SER A 319 -3.04 -7.55 5.86
N ILE A 320 -2.48 -6.85 6.84
CA ILE A 320 -1.88 -7.39 8.05
C ILE A 320 -2.12 -6.43 9.21
N LEU A 321 -2.40 -6.96 10.40
CA LEU A 321 -2.60 -6.18 11.62
C LEU A 321 -2.24 -7.04 12.84
N PHE A 322 -1.62 -6.42 13.84
CA PHE A 322 -1.49 -7.02 15.17
C PHE A 322 -2.72 -6.70 16.02
N LEU A 323 -3.37 -7.74 16.54
CA LEU A 323 -4.46 -7.61 17.49
C LEU A 323 -3.85 -7.49 18.90
N THR A 324 -4.19 -6.42 19.60
CA THR A 324 -3.74 -6.12 20.98
C THR A 324 -4.91 -6.06 21.93
#